data_AF-Q10080-F1
#
_entry.id   AF-Q10080-F1
#
_cell.length_a   1.000
_cell.length_b   1.000
_cell.length_c   1.000
_cell.angle_alpha   90.00
_cell.angle_beta   90.00
_cell.angle_gamma   90.00
#
_symmetry.space_group_name_H-M   'P 1'
#
loop_
_entity.id
_entity.type
_entity.pdbx_description
1 polymer ?
#
loop_
_entity_poly.entity_id
_entity_poly.type
_entity_poly.pdbx_seq_one_letter_code
_entity_poly.pdbx_strand_id
1 'polypeptide(L)' 'MPNPGNVIGGHKAALHNPNVSEETKQREKEYLEEHEGEVGEEHQKNTGNVRGGYKAAMHNPNVSGEAKQRAQEELENLE' A
#
# COMPACT_ATOMS: atom_id res chain seq x y z
N MET A 1 -18.20 4.19 -0.71
CA MET A 1 -17.95 2.73 -0.75
C MET A 1 -16.55 2.47 -0.18
N PRO A 2 -16.33 1.39 0.59
CA PRO A 2 -14.98 1.02 1.01
C PRO A 2 -14.13 0.68 -0.22
N ASN A 3 -12.84 1.06 -0.19
CA ASN A 3 -11.91 0.69 -1.24
C ASN A 3 -11.68 -0.84 -1.17
N PRO A 4 -11.82 -1.59 -2.28
CA PRO A 4 -11.63 -3.04 -2.30
C PRO A 4 -10.28 -3.49 -1.69
N GLY A 5 -9.20 -2.75 -1.93
CA GLY A 5 -7.89 -3.01 -1.35
C GLY A 5 -7.87 -2.91 0.18
N ASN A 6 -8.62 -1.97 0.76
CA ASN A 6 -8.75 -1.85 2.21
C ASN A 6 -9.57 -3.02 2.80
N VAL A 7 -10.59 -3.49 2.07
CA VAL A 7 -11.39 -4.64 2.47
C VAL A 7 -10.52 -5.90 2.50
N ILE A 8 -9.84 -6.20 1.39
CA ILE A 8 -8.89 -7.33 1.29
C ILE A 8 -7.77 -7.23 2.32
N GLY A 9 -7.20 -6.05 2.54
CA GLY A 9 -6.20 -5.82 3.58
C GLY A 9 -6.71 -6.13 4.99
N GLY A 10 -7.97 -5.79 5.28
CA GLY A 10 -8.64 -6.12 6.53
C GLY A 10 -8.81 -7.63 6.74
N HIS A 11 -9.27 -8.34 5.73
CA HIS A 11 -9.39 -9.81 5.76
C HIS A 11 -8.02 -10.49 5.98
N LYS A 12 -6.97 -10.02 5.28
CA LYS A 12 -5.59 -10.49 5.49
C LYS A 12 -5.10 -10.23 6.91
N ALA A 13 -5.38 -9.06 7.48
CA ALA A 13 -4.99 -8.74 8.85
C ALA A 13 -5.71 -9.64 9.87
N ALA A 14 -6.99 -9.96 9.63
CA ALA A 14 -7.75 -10.86 10.48
C ALA A 14 -7.16 -12.29 10.51
N LEU A 15 -6.63 -12.80 9.38
CA LEU A 15 -5.96 -14.10 9.33
C LEU A 15 -4.76 -14.21 10.29
N HIS A 16 -4.01 -13.13 10.46
CA HIS A 16 -2.82 -13.10 11.32
C HIS A 16 -3.12 -12.70 12.76
N ASN A 17 -4.36 -12.28 13.06
CA ASN A 17 -4.73 -11.85 14.40
C ASN A 17 -5.00 -13.07 15.29
N PRO A 18 -4.22 -13.28 16.38
CA PRO A 18 -4.41 -14.42 17.27
C PRO A 18 -5.74 -14.38 18.03
N ASN A 19 -6.39 -13.21 18.13
CA ASN A 19 -7.70 -13.07 18.79
C ASN A 19 -8.87 -13.44 17.88
N VAL A 20 -8.62 -13.74 16.60
CA VAL A 20 -9.65 -14.19 15.65
C VAL A 20 -9.77 -15.70 15.72
N SER A 21 -11.00 -16.21 15.78
CA SER A 21 -11.27 -17.65 15.85
C SER A 21 -10.90 -18.36 14.55
N GLU A 22 -10.58 -19.64 14.63
CA GLU A 22 -10.19 -20.45 13.46
C GLU A 22 -11.32 -20.52 12.41
N GLU A 23 -12.59 -20.60 12.85
CA GLU A 23 -13.75 -20.55 11.95
C GLU A 23 -13.81 -19.24 11.16
N THR A 24 -13.58 -18.10 11.84
CA THR A 24 -13.55 -16.80 11.17
C THR A 24 -12.39 -16.73 10.20
N LYS A 25 -11.18 -17.17 10.59
CA LYS A 25 -10.03 -17.21 9.67
C LYS A 25 -10.32 -18.03 8.42
N GLN A 26 -10.99 -19.18 8.56
CA GLN A 26 -11.35 -20.00 7.41
C GLN A 26 -12.29 -19.25 6.45
N ARG A 27 -13.29 -18.54 6.99
CA ARG A 27 -14.17 -17.66 6.20
C ARG A 27 -13.41 -16.52 5.53
N GLU A 28 -12.50 -15.87 6.24
CA GLU A 28 -11.69 -14.78 5.64
C GLU A 28 -10.79 -15.31 4.52
N LYS A 29 -10.25 -16.53 4.68
CA LYS A 29 -9.44 -17.17 3.66
C LYS A 29 -10.24 -17.49 2.40
N GLU A 30 -11.47 -17.98 2.55
CA GLU A 30 -12.39 -18.23 1.43
C GLU A 30 -12.72 -16.92 0.70
N TYR A 31 -13.03 -15.86 1.45
CA TYR A 31 -13.28 -14.54 0.87
C TYR A 31 -12.07 -14.00 0.09
N LEU A 32 -10.86 -14.21 0.62
CA LEU A 32 -9.63 -13.81 -0.05
C LEU A 32 -9.39 -14.62 -1.32
N GLU A 33 -9.64 -15.92 -1.33
CA GLU A 33 -9.49 -16.75 -2.52
C GLU A 33 -10.43 -16.29 -3.66
N GLU A 34 -11.64 -15.86 -3.33
CA GLU A 34 -12.62 -15.34 -4.29
C GLU A 34 -12.24 -13.94 -4.81
N HIS A 35 -11.83 -13.03 -3.93
CA HIS A 35 -11.71 -11.60 -4.26
C HIS A 35 -10.27 -11.06 -4.38
N GLU A 36 -9.23 -11.83 -4.03
CA GLU A 36 -7.83 -11.35 -4.11
C GLU A 36 -7.40 -11.05 -5.54
N GLY A 37 -7.95 -11.74 -6.54
CA GLY A 37 -7.71 -11.43 -7.95
C GLY A 37 -8.42 -10.15 -8.43
N GLU A 38 -9.50 -9.73 -7.75
CA GLU A 38 -10.29 -8.55 -8.14
C GLU A 38 -9.66 -7.23 -7.72
N VAL A 39 -8.81 -7.24 -6.68
CA VAL A 39 -7.88 -6.13 -6.41
C VAL A 39 -6.71 -6.15 -7.39
N GLY A 40 -7.02 -6.34 -8.67
CA GLY A 40 -6.06 -6.30 -9.75
C GLY A 40 -5.52 -4.88 -9.88
N GLU A 41 -4.26 -4.68 -9.51
CA GLU A 41 -3.37 -3.56 -9.88
C GLU A 41 -3.93 -2.11 -9.75
N GLU A 42 -5.14 -1.90 -9.22
CA GLU A 42 -5.72 -0.56 -8.97
C GLU A 42 -4.92 0.17 -7.88
N HIS A 43 -4.10 -0.58 -7.12
CA HIS A 43 -3.05 -0.01 -6.28
C HIS A 43 -1.81 0.41 -7.08
N GLN A 44 -1.96 0.76 -8.35
CA GLN A 44 -0.98 1.62 -9.00
C GLN A 44 -0.95 2.91 -8.18
N LYS A 45 0.13 3.09 -7.41
CA LYS A 45 0.36 4.28 -6.60
C LYS A 45 0.08 5.48 -7.50
N ASN A 46 -0.80 6.38 -7.06
CA ASN A 46 -1.10 7.57 -7.83
C ASN A 46 0.22 8.30 -8.12
N THR A 47 0.65 8.34 -9.38
CA THR A 47 1.94 8.88 -9.76
C THR A 47 2.11 10.33 -9.30
N GLY A 48 1.02 11.11 -9.26
CA GLY A 48 1.00 12.46 -8.70
C GLY A 48 1.37 12.50 -7.21
N ASN A 49 0.82 11.59 -6.40
CA ASN A 49 1.16 11.46 -4.99
C ASN A 49 2.61 11.01 -4.78
N VAL A 50 3.09 10.08 -5.59
CA VAL A 50 4.49 9.61 -5.52
C VAL A 50 5.44 10.76 -5.83
N ARG A 51 5.22 11.47 -6.95
CA ARG A 51 6.02 12.65 -7.33
C ARG A 51 5.94 13.74 -6.25
N GLY A 52 4.76 13.98 -5.69
CA GLY A 52 4.56 14.94 -4.60
C GLY A 52 5.36 14.57 -3.34
N GLY A 53 5.40 13.28 -2.98
CA GLY A 53 6.19 12.78 -1.86
C GLY A 53 7.69 12.97 -2.05
N TYR A 54 8.22 12.66 -3.24
CA TYR A 54 9.64 12.89 -3.55
C TYR A 54 10.01 14.38 -3.52
N LYS A 55 9.17 15.25 -4.11
CA LYS A 55 9.35 16.71 -4.00
C LYS A 55 9.35 17.18 -2.55
N ALA A 56 8.44 16.68 -1.72
CA ALA A 56 8.39 17.02 -0.30
C ALA A 56 9.66 16.56 0.45
N ALA A 57 10.17 15.37 0.15
CA ALA A 57 11.42 14.85 0.73
C ALA A 57 12.62 15.75 0.39
N MET A 58 12.72 16.24 -0.85
CA MET A 58 13.77 17.17 -1.27
C MET A 58 13.77 18.49 -0.48
N HIS A 59 12.58 19.03 -0.16
CA HIS A 59 12.46 20.30 0.57
C HIS A 59 12.50 20.15 2.10
N ASN A 60 12.27 18.95 2.63
CA ASN A 60 12.22 18.73 4.07
C ASN A 60 13.62 18.87 4.71
N PRO A 61 13.84 19.77 5.68
CA PRO A 61 15.14 19.94 6.33
C PRO A 61 15.56 18.74 7.19
N ASN A 62 14.60 17.90 7.60
CA ASN A 62 14.86 16.70 8.41
C ASN A 62 15.27 15.47 7.56
N VAL A 63 15.32 15.61 6.24
CA VAL A 63 15.76 14.54 5.32
C VAL A 63 17.25 14.75 5.00
N SER A 64 18.04 13.69 5.09
CA SER A 64 19.49 13.74 4.82
C SER A 64 19.79 14.09 3.35
N GLY A 65 20.98 14.64 3.09
CA GLY A 65 21.41 14.99 1.73
C GLY A 65 21.34 13.80 0.75
N GLU A 66 21.84 12.63 1.17
CA GLU A 66 21.79 11.39 0.37
C GLU A 66 20.34 10.97 0.06
N ALA A 67 19.43 11.05 1.05
CA ALA A 67 18.03 10.70 0.84
C ALA A 67 17.32 11.68 -0.12
N LYS A 68 17.71 12.97 -0.12
CA LYS A 68 17.21 13.95 -1.08
C LYS A 68 17.70 13.68 -2.50
N GLN A 69 18.97 13.29 -2.65
CA GLN A 69 19.55 12.91 -3.95
C GLN A 69 18.80 11.70 -4.51
N ARG A 70 18.62 10.64 -3.70
CA ARG A 70 17.81 9.48 -4.11
C ARG A 70 16.39 9.89 -4.49
N ALA A 71 15.73 10.74 -3.69
CA ALA A 71 14.37 11.20 -4.02
C ALA A 71 14.31 11.98 -5.34
N GLN A 72 15.36 12.73 -5.66
CA GLN A 72 15.49 13.42 -6.93
C GLN A 72 15.66 12.43 -8.09
N GLU A 73 16.56 11.46 -7.97
CA GLU A 73 16.78 10.43 -8.99
C GLU A 73 15.49 9.64 -9.28
N GLU A 74 14.77 9.25 -8.22
CA GLU A 74 13.48 8.56 -8.33
C GLU A 74 12.40 9.44 -8.97
N LEU A 75 12.44 10.75 -8.72
CA LEU A 75 11.52 11.70 -9.34
C LEU A 75 11.79 11.83 -10.84
N GLU A 76 13.05 11.89 -11.25
CA GLU A 76 13.48 11.95 -12.65
C GLU A 76 13.11 10.65 -13.41
N ASN A 77 13.20 9.49 -12.75
CA ASN A 77 12.77 8.20 -13.32
C ASN A 77 11.24 8.07 -13.49
N LEU A 78 10.45 8.95 -12.87
CA LEU A 78 8.98 8.96 -12.95
C LEU A 78 8.43 9.97 -13.98
N GLU A 79 9.28 10.77 -14.63
CA GLU A 79 8.89 11.73 -15.68
C GLU A 79 8.91 11.11 -17.09
#